data_AF-A0A218WHP5-F1
#
_entry.id   AF-A0A218WHP5-F1
#
_cell.length_a   1.000
_cell.length_b   1.000
_cell.length_c   1.000
_cell.angle_alpha   90.00
_cell.angle_beta   90.00
_cell.angle_gamma   90.00
#
_symmetry.space_group_name_H-M   'P 1'
#
loop_
_entity.id
_entity.type
_entity.pdbx_description
1 polymer ?
#
loop_
_entity_poly.entity_id
_entity_poly.type
_entity_poly.pdbx_seq_one_letter_code
_entity_poly.pdbx_strand_id
1 'polypeptide(L)' 'MNQTGKLWTGMENQFFFRKGEVGGWVNYLTPEMIKRLDHITEEKLGSSGLKL' A
#
# COMPACT_ATOMS: atom_id res chain seq x y z
N MET A 1 9.30 -8.09 16.33
CA MET A 1 10.68 -8.62 16.25
C MET A 1 11.27 -8.47 14.84
N ASN A 2 10.47 -8.66 13.77
CA ASN A 2 10.86 -8.59 12.36
C ASN A 2 11.20 -7.18 11.83
N GLN A 3 10.69 -6.10 12.42
CA GLN A 3 10.96 -4.73 11.96
C GLN A 3 12.27 -4.14 12.49
N THR A 4 12.78 -4.70 13.59
CA THR A 4 14.01 -4.26 14.27
C THR A 4 15.17 -5.18 13.89
N GLY A 5 16.37 -4.63 13.73
CA GLY A 5 17.57 -5.38 13.39
C GLY A 5 18.18 -4.99 12.04
N LYS A 6 19.27 -5.67 11.70
CA LYS A 6 20.12 -5.37 10.54
C LYS A 6 20.49 -6.68 9.86
N LEU A 7 20.33 -6.74 8.54
CA LEU A 7 20.78 -7.87 7.73
C LEU A 7 22.31 -8.00 7.81
N TRP A 8 22.81 -9.18 7.49
CA TRP A 8 24.26 -9.44 7.40
C TRP A 8 24.97 -8.51 6.41
N THR A 9 24.26 -8.03 5.39
CA THR A 9 24.72 -7.02 4.42
C THR A 9 24.84 -5.61 5.01
N GLY A 10 24.34 -5.42 6.23
CA GLY A 10 24.33 -4.15 6.92
C GLY A 10 23.09 -3.28 6.67
N MET A 11 22.12 -3.75 5.88
CA MET A 11 20.87 -3.03 5.65
C MET A 11 19.91 -3.18 6.84
N GLU A 12 19.30 -2.08 7.26
CA GLU A 12 18.34 -2.10 8.38
C GLU A 12 16.98 -2.65 7.94
N ASN A 13 16.34 -3.43 8.81
CA ASN A 13 15.06 -4.04 8.52
C ASN A 13 13.95 -3.01 8.23
N GLN A 14 14.06 -1.80 8.77
CA GLN A 14 13.07 -0.72 8.56
C GLN A 14 12.88 -0.34 7.08
N PHE A 15 13.85 -0.61 6.20
CA PHE A 15 13.70 -0.36 4.77
C PHE A 15 12.70 -1.32 4.10
N PHE A 16 12.47 -2.50 4.67
CA PHE A 16 11.53 -3.49 4.14
C PHE A 16 10.14 -3.40 4.77
N PHE A 17 10.07 -2.98 6.04
CA PHE A 17 8.82 -2.98 6.79
C PHE A 17 8.29 -1.57 7.01
N ARG A 18 7.17 -1.26 6.35
CA ARG A 18 6.34 -0.08 6.65
C ARG A 18 5.38 -0.37 7.79
N LYS A 19 4.45 0.56 8.08
CA LYS A 19 3.46 0.42 9.17
C LYS A 19 2.57 -0.83 9.06
N GLY A 20 2.32 -1.33 7.84
CA GLY A 20 1.48 -2.51 7.63
C GLY A 20 0.00 -2.29 7.93
N GLU A 21 -0.45 -1.03 7.89
CA GLU A 21 -1.83 -0.63 8.22
C GLU A 21 -2.69 -0.54 6.96
N VAL A 22 -3.93 -1.04 7.05
CA VAL A 22 -4.98 -0.76 6.06
C VAL A 22 -5.39 0.71 6.19
N GLY A 23 -5.56 1.40 5.05
CA GLY A 23 -5.98 2.80 5.02
C GLY A 23 -4.85 3.83 5.12
N GLY A 24 -3.58 3.40 5.26
CA GLY A 24 -2.43 4.31 5.34
C GLY A 24 -2.26 5.24 4.13
N TRP A 25 -2.85 4.90 2.98
CA TRP A 25 -2.84 5.69 1.74
C TRP A 25 -3.57 7.04 1.87
N VAL A 26 -4.55 7.17 2.77
CA VAL A 26 -5.30 8.43 2.98
C VAL A 26 -4.38 9.56 3.43
N ASN A 27 -3.28 9.25 4.12
CA ASN A 27 -2.32 10.24 4.60
C ASN A 27 -1.45 10.85 3.47
N TYR A 28 -1.44 10.25 2.29
CA TYR A 28 -0.52 10.61 1.20
C TYR A 28 -1.23 10.98 -0.10
N LEU A 29 -2.49 10.56 -0.28
CA LEU A 29 -3.25 10.81 -1.49
C LEU A 29 -4.28 11.90 -1.27
N THR A 30 -4.43 12.79 -2.26
CA THR A 30 -5.51 13.77 -2.26
C THR A 30 -6.84 13.07 -2.58
N PRO A 31 -7.99 13.65 -2.17
CA PRO A 31 -9.30 13.12 -2.52
C PRO A 31 -9.52 12.93 -4.03
N GLU A 32 -8.93 13.78 -4.87
CA GLU A 32 -8.99 13.65 -6.32
C GLU A 32 -8.24 12.41 -6.82
N MET A 33 -7.03 12.17 -6.32
CA MET A 33 -6.24 10.99 -6.69
C MET A 33 -6.94 9.69 -6.29
N ILE A 34 -7.58 9.68 -5.12
CA ILE A 34 -8.35 8.53 -4.62
C ILE A 34 -9.51 8.23 -5.57
N LYS A 35 -10.34 9.24 -5.88
CA LYS A 35 -11.46 9.10 -6.82
C LYS A 35 -11.01 8.58 -8.19
N ARG A 36 -9.87 9.06 -8.69
CA ARG A 36 -9.32 8.60 -9.97
C ARG A 36 -8.90 7.13 -9.90
N LEU A 37 -8.27 6.69 -8.81
CA LEU A 37 -7.89 5.29 -8.61
C LEU A 37 -9.11 4.36 -8.47
N ASP A 38 -10.15 4.81 -7.77
CA ASP A 38 -11.42 4.08 -7.65
C ASP A 38 -12.05 3.87 -9.03
N HIS A 39 -12.07 4.92 -9.86
CA HIS A 39 -12.59 4.84 -11.23
C HIS A 39 -11.80 3.83 -12.08
N ILE A 40 -10.46 3.94 -12.09
CA ILE A 40 -9.60 3.00 -12.85
C ILE A 40 -9.81 1.56 -12.38
N THR A 41 -9.96 1.35 -11.07
CA THR A 41 -10.19 0.02 -10.49
C THR A 41 -11.50 -0.57 -10.99
N GLU A 42 -12.59 0.20 -10.94
CA GLU A 42 -13.89 -0.24 -11.44
C GLU A 42 -13.85 -0.51 -12.96
N GLU A 43 -13.27 0.40 -13.73
CA GLU A 43 -13.16 0.25 -15.19
C GLU A 43 -12.38 -0.99 -15.62
N LYS A 44 -11.33 -1.37 -14.88
CA LYS A 44 -10.44 -2.47 -15.25
C LYS A 44 -10.80 -3.80 -14.60
N LEU A 45 -11.32 -3.76 -13.37
CA LEU A 45 -11.53 -4.94 -12.55
C LEU A 45 -13.00 -5.18 -12.19
N GLY A 46 -13.93 -4.25 -12.46
CA GLY A 46 -15.34 -4.37 -12.07
C GLY A 46 -16.04 -5.62 -12.65
N SER A 47 -15.67 -6.05 -13.85
CA SER A 47 -16.20 -7.28 -14.47
C SER A 47 -15.42 -8.55 -14.11
N SER A 48 -14.31 -8.44 -13.38
CA SER A 48 -13.44 -9.60 -13.07
C SER A 48 -13.99 -10.49 -11.95
N GLY A 49 -15.08 -10.07 -11.29
CA GLY A 49 -15.62 -10.76 -10.11
C GLY A 49 -14.80 -10.54 -8.85
N LEU A 50 -13.67 -9.84 -8.94
CA LEU A 50 -12.91 -9.38 -7.78
C LEU A 50 -13.69 -8.23 -7.12
N LYS A 51 -14.28 -8.52 -5.96
CA LYS A 51 -14.89 -7.54 -5.08
C LYS A 51 -14.06 -7.43 -3.81
N LEU A 52 -13.81 -6.18 -3.39
CA LEU A 52 -13.24 -5.84 -2.09
C LEU A 52 -14.30 -5.93 -0.99
#